data_AF-A0A182PFQ9-F1
#
_entry.id   AF-A0A182PFQ9-F1
#
_cell.length_a   1.000
_cell.length_b   1.000
_cell.length_c   1.000
_cell.angle_alpha   90.00
_cell.angle_beta   90.00
_cell.angle_gamma   90.00
#
_symmetry.space_group_name_H-M   'P 1'
#
loop_
_entity.id
_entity.type
_entity.pdbx_description
1 polymer ?
#
loop_
_entity_poly.entity_id
_entity_poly.type
_entity_poly.pdbx_seq_one_letter_code
_entity_poly.pdbx_strand_id
1 'polypeptide(L)'
;MGSTMEQTDRLAPTLDELAEKRRKFRYQAGAFLGLVGATSAIAGFSKAIMSAKKSDPKYFDKGLHGSIALHEAGTSLALRALGWGTLYAILGTGTICFGIWKLSGAKNMEEFRQAVGSALPRVPRNDPPTSRTEFEGLTDLMQYLTTWGKEEKAVANKQPSQ
;
A
#
# COMPACT_ATOMS: atom_id res chain seq x y z
N MET A 1 24.57 -31.54 -50.64
CA MET A 1 24.88 -30.27 -49.95
C MET A 1 23.65 -29.38 -50.06
N GLY A 2 22.75 -29.43 -49.08
CA GLY A 2 21.44 -28.76 -49.18
C GLY A 2 20.88 -28.44 -47.80
N SER A 3 21.74 -27.96 -46.91
CA SER A 3 21.43 -27.80 -45.49
C SER A 3 22.13 -26.55 -44.96
N THR A 4 21.65 -25.36 -45.34
CA THR A 4 22.09 -24.12 -44.68
C THR A 4 21.20 -22.88 -44.81
N MET A 5 19.97 -22.96 -45.34
CA MET A 5 19.16 -21.76 -45.59
C MET A 5 17.74 -21.80 -45.01
N GLU A 6 17.58 -22.21 -43.75
CA GLU A 6 16.26 -22.11 -43.09
C GLU A 6 16.30 -21.71 -41.60
N GLN A 7 17.35 -21.00 -41.16
CA GLN A 7 17.49 -20.71 -39.72
C GLN A 7 18.14 -19.37 -39.40
N THR A 8 17.62 -18.29 -39.97
CA THR A 8 17.98 -16.91 -39.56
C THR A 8 16.79 -15.95 -39.62
N ASP A 9 15.57 -16.43 -39.38
CA ASP A 9 14.37 -15.58 -39.20
C ASP A 9 13.69 -15.81 -37.85
N ARG A 10 14.49 -15.92 -36.78
CA ARG A 10 14.03 -15.93 -35.38
C ARG A 10 14.54 -14.70 -34.63
N LEU A 11 14.53 -13.55 -35.29
CA LEU A 11 15.07 -12.29 -34.76
C LEU A 11 13.94 -11.34 -34.36
N ALA A 12 13.81 -11.18 -33.04
CA ALA A 12 13.01 -10.20 -32.30
C ALA A 12 11.47 -10.34 -32.42
N PRO A 13 10.74 -10.57 -31.30
CA PRO A 13 9.31 -10.27 -31.31
C PRO A 13 9.15 -8.81 -31.72
N THR A 14 8.28 -8.53 -32.70
CA THR A 14 8.06 -7.17 -33.19
C THR A 14 7.74 -6.25 -32.00
N LEU A 15 8.37 -5.08 -31.95
CA LEU A 15 8.21 -4.15 -30.83
C LEU A 15 6.73 -3.82 -30.56
N ASP A 16 5.91 -3.90 -31.61
CA ASP A 16 4.46 -3.74 -31.56
C ASP A 16 3.75 -4.88 -30.81
N GLU A 17 4.15 -6.15 -30.98
CA GLU A 17 3.59 -7.29 -30.23
C GLU A 17 3.95 -7.24 -28.74
N LEU A 18 5.17 -6.80 -28.40
CA LEU A 18 5.57 -6.60 -27.01
C LEU A 18 4.82 -5.42 -26.37
N ALA A 19 4.60 -4.33 -27.11
CA ALA A 19 3.84 -3.17 -26.66
C ALA A 19 2.37 -3.52 -26.40
N GLU A 20 1.76 -4.28 -27.30
CA GLU A 20 0.42 -4.88 -27.17
C GLU A 20 0.30 -5.75 -25.91
N LYS A 21 1.24 -6.69 -25.72
CA LYS A 21 1.27 -7.55 -24.53
C LYS A 21 1.41 -6.73 -23.26
N ARG A 22 2.35 -5.77 -23.21
CA ARG A 22 2.56 -4.90 -22.04
C ARG A 22 1.32 -4.08 -21.71
N ARG A 23 0.60 -3.59 -22.73
CA ARG A 23 -0.64 -2.85 -22.56
C ARG A 23 -1.75 -3.75 -22.00
N LYS A 24 -1.92 -4.97 -22.54
CA LYS A 24 -2.86 -5.99 -22.03
C LYS A 24 -2.53 -6.37 -20.58
N PHE A 25 -1.25 -6.60 -20.26
CA PHE A 25 -0.79 -6.87 -18.90
C PHE A 25 -1.08 -5.72 -17.93
N ARG A 26 -0.91 -4.46 -18.35
CA ARG A 26 -1.23 -3.29 -17.51
C ARG A 26 -2.73 -3.17 -17.25
N TYR A 27 -3.57 -3.44 -18.24
CA TYR A 27 -5.02 -3.47 -18.04
C TYR A 27 -5.45 -4.63 -17.14
N GLN A 28 -4.86 -5.82 -17.33
CA GLN A 28 -5.14 -6.99 -16.49
C GLN A 28 -4.68 -6.76 -15.04
N ALA A 29 -3.49 -6.21 -14.84
CA ALA A 29 -2.97 -5.84 -13.52
C ALA A 29 -3.81 -4.73 -12.87
N GLY A 30 -4.23 -3.73 -13.64
CA GLY A 30 -5.11 -2.67 -13.16
C GLY A 30 -6.49 -3.18 -12.74
N ALA A 31 -7.09 -4.09 -13.53
CA ALA A 31 -8.34 -4.74 -13.17
C ALA A 31 -8.20 -5.60 -11.90
N PHE A 32 -7.10 -6.34 -11.77
CA PHE A 32 -6.83 -7.13 -10.58
C PHE A 32 -6.65 -6.27 -9.33
N LEU A 33 -5.82 -5.22 -9.38
CA LEU A 33 -5.66 -4.29 -8.26
C LEU A 33 -6.96 -3.57 -7.91
N GLY A 34 -7.75 -3.19 -8.92
CA GLY A 34 -9.06 -2.57 -8.72
C GLY A 34 -10.01 -3.49 -7.96
N LEU A 35 -10.07 -4.78 -8.34
CA LEU A 35 -10.90 -5.77 -7.65
C LEU A 35 -10.42 -6.05 -6.22
N VAL A 36 -9.11 -6.23 -6.02
CA VAL A 36 -8.55 -6.48 -4.68
C VAL A 36 -8.73 -5.26 -3.76
N GLY A 37 -8.58 -4.06 -4.31
CA GLY A 37 -8.79 -2.80 -3.59
C GLY A 37 -10.25 -2.59 -3.22
N ALA A 38 -11.17 -2.82 -4.16
CA ALA A 38 -12.61 -2.75 -3.90
C ALA A 38 -13.04 -3.77 -2.82
N THR A 39 -12.55 -5.01 -2.92
CA THR A 39 -12.84 -6.06 -1.94
C THR A 39 -12.30 -5.70 -0.55
N SER A 40 -11.10 -5.12 -0.47
CA SER A 40 -10.50 -4.66 0.78
C SER A 40 -11.26 -3.48 1.40
N ALA A 41 -11.73 -2.54 0.58
CA ALA A 41 -12.54 -1.42 1.05
C ALA A 41 -13.87 -1.89 1.64
N ILE A 42 -14.57 -2.81 0.96
CA ILE A 42 -15.83 -3.39 1.44
C ILE A 42 -15.59 -4.17 2.73
N ALA A 43 -14.55 -5.01 2.79
CA ALA A 43 -14.22 -5.79 3.98
C ALA A 43 -13.86 -4.88 5.18
N GLY A 44 -13.03 -3.86 4.96
CA GLY A 44 -12.63 -2.91 5.99
C GLY A 44 -13.80 -2.08 6.52
N PHE A 45 -14.66 -1.58 5.62
CA PHE A 45 -15.86 -0.83 5.99
C PHE A 45 -16.89 -1.71 6.72
N SER A 46 -17.11 -2.95 6.25
CA SER A 46 -17.99 -3.91 6.94
C SER A 46 -17.51 -4.22 8.35
N LYS A 47 -16.20 -4.39 8.53
CA LYS A 47 -15.60 -4.61 9.85
C LYS A 47 -15.78 -3.39 10.76
N ALA A 48 -15.66 -2.18 10.22
CA ALA A 48 -15.93 -0.95 10.96
C ALA A 48 -17.39 -0.85 11.43
N ILE A 49 -18.36 -1.17 10.56
CA ILE A 49 -19.78 -1.22 10.92
C ILE A 49 -20.03 -2.25 12.03
N MET A 50 -19.47 -3.45 11.91
CA MET A 50 -19.63 -4.50 12.92
C MET A 50 -19.01 -4.12 14.26
N SER A 51 -17.85 -3.45 14.24
CA SER A 51 -17.19 -2.93 15.45
C SER A 51 -18.02 -1.83 16.11
N ALA A 52 -18.61 -0.92 15.33
CA ALA A 52 -19.53 0.10 15.83
C ALA A 52 -20.78 -0.54 16.46
N LYS A 53 -21.36 -1.56 15.80
CA LYS A 53 -22.50 -2.32 16.33
C LYS A 53 -22.20 -3.04 17.64
N LYS A 54 -20.98 -3.59 17.80
CA LYS A 54 -20.56 -4.28 19.04
C LYS A 54 -20.34 -3.30 20.20
N SER A 55 -19.83 -2.11 19.90
CA SER A 55 -19.56 -1.09 20.91
C SER A 55 -20.85 -0.51 21.48
N ASP A 56 -21.84 -0.23 20.62
CA ASP A 56 -23.10 0.43 21.03
C ASP A 56 -24.35 -0.18 20.40
N PRO A 57 -24.77 -1.41 20.78
CA PRO A 57 -25.90 -2.09 20.14
C PRO A 57 -27.24 -1.36 20.33
N LYS A 58 -27.46 -0.75 21.51
CA LYS A 58 -28.72 -0.05 21.85
C LYS A 58 -28.86 1.29 21.12
N TYR A 59 -27.74 2.00 20.88
CA TYR A 59 -27.72 3.25 20.13
C TYR A 59 -27.64 3.01 18.63
N PHE A 60 -27.03 1.91 18.19
CA PHE A 60 -27.02 1.50 16.79
C PHE A 60 -28.41 1.11 16.31
N ASP A 61 -29.18 0.33 17.09
CA ASP A 61 -30.53 -0.08 16.71
C ASP A 61 -31.53 1.09 16.73
N LYS A 62 -31.43 1.98 17.74
CA LYS A 62 -32.16 3.26 17.75
C LYS A 62 -31.68 4.22 16.65
N GLY A 63 -30.40 4.18 16.30
CA GLY A 63 -29.79 4.90 15.18
C GLY A 63 -29.99 4.24 13.82
N LEU A 64 -30.68 3.10 13.76
CA LEU A 64 -31.15 2.48 12.53
C LEU A 64 -32.67 2.72 12.37
N HIS A 65 -33.45 2.57 13.45
CA HIS A 65 -34.90 2.72 13.45
C HIS A 65 -35.40 4.16 13.70
N GLY A 66 -34.87 4.87 14.71
CA GLY A 66 -35.18 6.28 15.00
C GLY A 66 -34.44 7.28 14.11
N SER A 67 -33.46 6.76 13.36
CA SER A 67 -32.71 7.47 12.36
C SER A 67 -33.56 7.77 11.13
N ILE A 68 -34.34 6.82 10.58
CA ILE A 68 -35.11 7.05 9.34
C ILE A 68 -35.95 8.35 9.32
N ALA A 69 -36.47 8.82 10.46
CA ALA A 69 -37.25 10.06 10.54
C ALA A 69 -36.43 11.36 10.82
N LEU A 70 -35.28 11.31 11.48
CA LEU A 70 -34.44 12.48 11.84
C LEU A 70 -33.17 12.58 10.96
N HIS A 71 -32.71 11.45 10.42
CA HIS A 71 -31.48 11.24 9.66
C HIS A 71 -31.53 11.82 8.26
N GLU A 72 -32.71 11.92 7.62
CA GLU A 72 -32.85 12.54 6.30
C GLU A 72 -32.27 13.96 6.22
N ALA A 73 -32.14 14.68 7.35
CA ALA A 73 -31.44 15.98 7.39
C ALA A 73 -29.99 15.88 7.89
N GLY A 74 -29.70 15.11 8.95
CA GLY A 74 -28.37 15.08 9.58
C GLY A 74 -27.33 14.25 8.83
N THR A 75 -27.73 13.15 8.22
CA THR A 75 -26.80 12.22 7.57
C THR A 75 -26.84 12.30 6.06
N SER A 76 -27.90 12.86 5.48
CA SER A 76 -27.80 13.42 4.14
C SER A 76 -26.69 14.48 4.10
N LEU A 77 -26.57 15.32 5.15
CA LEU A 77 -25.49 16.29 5.29
C LEU A 77 -24.13 15.61 5.50
N ALA A 78 -24.05 14.61 6.38
CA ALA A 78 -22.81 13.88 6.64
C ALA A 78 -22.33 13.05 5.43
N LEU A 79 -23.24 12.40 4.70
CA LEU A 79 -22.93 11.65 3.48
C LEU A 79 -22.49 12.59 2.35
N ARG A 80 -23.08 13.79 2.24
CA ARG A 80 -22.59 14.81 1.30
C ARG A 80 -21.20 15.30 1.68
N ALA A 81 -20.96 15.60 2.95
CA ALA A 81 -19.65 16.05 3.43
C ALA A 81 -18.58 14.96 3.24
N LEU A 82 -18.90 13.71 3.55
CA LEU A 82 -18.02 12.56 3.34
C LEU A 82 -17.80 12.26 1.85
N GLY A 83 -18.85 12.39 1.03
CA GLY A 83 -18.78 12.23 -0.41
C GLY A 83 -17.88 13.28 -1.06
N TRP A 84 -18.11 14.57 -0.78
CA TRP A 84 -17.24 15.65 -1.27
C TRP A 84 -15.83 15.53 -0.69
N GLY A 85 -15.68 15.13 0.57
CA GLY A 85 -14.38 14.89 1.21
C GLY A 85 -13.56 13.80 0.55
N THR A 86 -14.17 12.65 0.25
CA THR A 86 -13.50 11.55 -0.47
C THR A 86 -13.17 11.91 -1.92
N LEU A 87 -14.07 12.63 -2.61
CA LEU A 87 -13.80 13.21 -3.94
C LEU A 87 -12.60 14.16 -3.90
N TYR A 88 -12.56 15.11 -2.97
CA TYR A 88 -11.42 16.02 -2.81
C TYR A 88 -10.15 15.31 -2.36
N ALA A 89 -10.24 14.25 -1.56
CA ALA A 89 -9.07 13.48 -1.16
C ALA A 89 -8.45 12.77 -2.37
N ILE A 90 -9.27 12.13 -3.22
CA ILE A 90 -8.80 11.43 -4.41
C ILE A 90 -8.28 12.42 -5.45
N LEU A 91 -9.03 13.51 -5.72
CA LEU A 91 -8.62 14.56 -6.65
C LEU A 91 -7.39 15.31 -6.13
N GLY A 92 -7.38 15.75 -4.88
CA GLY A 92 -6.28 16.49 -4.27
C GLY A 92 -5.00 15.66 -4.18
N THR A 93 -5.07 14.44 -3.67
CA THR A 93 -3.90 13.55 -3.61
C THR A 93 -3.42 13.18 -5.01
N GLY A 94 -4.35 12.95 -5.95
CA GLY A 94 -4.03 12.70 -7.35
C GLY A 94 -3.34 13.89 -8.02
N THR A 95 -3.85 15.11 -7.83
CA THR A 95 -3.29 16.34 -8.38
C THR A 95 -1.96 16.71 -7.73
N ILE A 96 -1.79 16.49 -6.42
CA ILE A 96 -0.50 16.70 -5.73
C ILE A 96 0.53 15.69 -6.21
N CYS A 97 0.19 14.40 -6.28
CA CYS A 97 1.08 13.37 -6.83
C CYS A 97 1.41 13.66 -8.30
N PHE A 98 0.45 14.10 -9.10
CA PHE A 98 0.68 14.51 -10.48
C PHE A 98 1.52 15.79 -10.57
N GLY A 99 1.35 16.74 -9.64
CA GLY A 99 2.14 17.96 -9.53
C GLY A 99 3.60 17.66 -9.20
N ILE A 100 3.85 16.75 -8.25
CA ILE A 100 5.19 16.24 -7.94
C ILE A 100 5.76 15.50 -9.15
N TRP A 101 4.95 14.71 -9.87
CA TRP A 101 5.38 14.04 -11.09
C TRP A 101 5.72 15.05 -12.22
N LYS A 102 4.94 16.12 -12.35
CA LYS A 102 5.16 17.22 -13.31
C LYS A 102 6.38 18.08 -12.98
N LEU A 103 6.61 18.37 -11.70
CA LEU A 103 7.77 19.13 -11.22
C LEU A 103 9.05 18.30 -11.22
N SER A 104 8.95 16.97 -11.05
CA SER A 104 10.09 16.06 -11.08
C SER A 104 10.71 15.88 -12.47
N GLY A 105 10.11 16.39 -13.55
CA GLY A 105 10.67 16.35 -14.91
C GLY A 105 10.80 14.95 -15.53
N ALA A 106 10.46 13.90 -14.78
CA ALA A 106 10.66 12.51 -15.14
C ALA A 106 9.52 11.99 -16.01
N LYS A 107 9.80 11.73 -17.28
CA LYS A 107 8.84 11.04 -18.18
C LYS A 107 8.74 9.55 -17.85
N ASN A 108 9.59 9.01 -16.98
CA ASN A 108 9.59 7.61 -16.54
C ASN A 108 9.77 7.45 -15.02
N MET A 109 9.12 6.43 -14.44
CA MET A 109 9.25 6.04 -13.03
C MET A 109 10.70 5.78 -12.58
N GLU A 110 11.58 5.40 -13.52
CA GLU A 110 13.01 5.21 -13.24
C GLU A 110 13.74 6.52 -12.97
N GLU A 111 13.45 7.57 -13.73
CA GLU A 111 14.04 8.90 -13.53
C GLU A 111 13.52 9.54 -12.24
N PHE A 112 12.25 9.33 -11.89
CA PHE A 112 11.71 9.74 -10.58
C PHE A 112 12.44 9.01 -9.43
N ARG A 113 12.62 7.70 -9.54
CA ARG A 113 13.37 6.92 -8.54
C ARG A 113 14.83 7.36 -8.44
N GLN A 114 15.48 7.69 -9.57
CA GLN A 114 16.86 8.18 -9.59
C GLN A 114 16.98 9.60 -9.02
N ALA A 115 16.06 10.51 -9.35
CA ALA A 115 16.02 11.88 -8.84
C ALA A 115 15.67 11.95 -7.34
N VAL A 116 14.73 11.12 -6.89
CA VAL A 116 14.42 10.98 -5.46
C VAL A 116 15.57 10.28 -4.72
N GLY A 117 16.18 9.27 -5.35
CA GLY A 117 17.34 8.58 -4.81
C GLY A 117 18.61 9.43 -4.72
N SER A 118 18.74 10.48 -5.54
CA SER A 118 19.84 11.44 -5.47
C SER A 118 19.54 12.65 -4.58
N ALA A 119 18.26 13.04 -4.45
CA ALA A 119 17.82 14.10 -3.55
C ALA A 119 17.79 13.67 -2.08
N LEU A 120 17.61 12.37 -1.81
CA LEU A 120 17.74 11.82 -0.47
C LEU A 120 19.24 11.62 -0.14
N PRO A 121 19.75 12.15 0.99
CA PRO A 121 21.11 11.86 1.41
C PRO A 121 21.26 10.35 1.55
N ARG A 122 22.19 9.79 0.78
CA ARG A 122 22.44 8.36 0.73
C ARG A 122 22.81 7.90 2.14
N VAL A 123 21.91 7.15 2.79
CA VAL A 123 22.15 6.57 4.11
C VAL A 123 23.48 5.80 4.03
N PRO A 124 24.48 6.16 4.85
CA PRO A 124 25.73 5.42 4.89
C PRO A 124 25.40 3.96 5.17
N ARG A 125 25.86 3.04 4.31
CA ARG A 125 25.79 1.63 4.65
C ARG A 125 26.60 1.44 5.93
N ASN A 126 25.92 0.90 6.93
CA ASN A 126 26.50 0.60 8.23
C ASN A 126 27.33 -0.69 8.10
N ASP A 127 28.56 -0.55 7.61
CA ASP A 127 29.61 -1.58 7.59
C ASP A 127 30.60 -1.26 8.73
N PRO A 128 30.66 -2.01 9.85
CA PRO A 128 30.01 -3.30 10.15
C PRO A 128 28.58 -3.18 10.69
N PRO A 129 27.69 -4.14 10.42
CA PRO A 129 26.28 -4.12 10.81
C PRO A 129 26.09 -4.16 12.33
N THR A 130 25.58 -3.07 12.91
CA THR A 130 25.19 -2.99 14.32
C THR A 130 23.78 -3.59 14.55
N SER A 131 23.05 -3.96 13.49
CA SER A 131 21.70 -4.52 13.59
C SER A 131 21.51 -5.73 12.67
N ARG A 132 20.99 -6.82 13.23
CA ARG A 132 20.65 -8.08 12.54
C ARG A 132 19.43 -7.85 11.64
N THR A 133 19.64 -7.48 10.37
CA THR A 133 18.55 -7.23 9.40
C THR A 133 18.23 -8.45 8.52
N GLU A 134 18.89 -9.58 8.75
CA GLU A 134 18.75 -10.83 7.99
C GLU A 134 17.83 -11.84 8.68
N PHE A 135 16.58 -11.46 8.96
CA PHE A 135 15.61 -12.39 9.51
C PHE A 135 15.24 -13.46 8.48
N GLU A 136 15.30 -14.74 8.85
CA GLU A 136 14.92 -15.87 7.95
C GLU A 136 13.41 -15.87 7.61
N GLY A 137 12.61 -15.12 8.36
CA GLY A 137 11.19 -14.92 8.10
C GLY A 137 10.47 -14.21 9.24
N LEU A 138 9.15 -14.10 9.13
CA LEU A 138 8.32 -13.45 10.15
C LEU A 138 8.39 -14.17 11.50
N THR A 139 8.59 -15.49 11.48
CA THR A 139 8.81 -16.30 12.69
C THR A 139 10.10 -15.92 13.40
N ASP A 140 11.21 -15.75 12.68
CA ASP A 140 12.51 -15.35 13.24
C ASP A 140 12.46 -13.90 13.77
N LEU A 141 11.75 -13.01 13.07
CA LEU A 141 11.49 -11.64 13.55
C LEU A 141 10.69 -11.63 14.86
N MET A 142 9.62 -12.43 14.96
CA MET A 142 8.81 -12.52 16.17
C MET A 142 9.59 -13.15 17.34
N GLN A 143 10.40 -14.18 17.05
CA GLN A 143 11.31 -14.79 18.02
C GLN A 143 12.28 -13.74 18.57
N TYR A 144 12.89 -12.93 17.70
CA TYR A 144 13.79 -11.86 18.10
C TYR A 144 13.12 -10.81 18.99
N LEU A 145 11.93 -10.30 18.61
CA LEU A 145 11.19 -9.32 19.42
C LEU A 145 10.80 -9.85 20.80
N THR A 146 10.39 -11.12 20.89
CA THR A 146 10.04 -11.73 22.18
C THR A 146 11.26 -11.94 23.08
N THR A 147 12.44 -12.18 22.48
CA THR A 147 13.68 -12.38 23.23
C THR A 147 14.25 -11.04 23.71
N TRP A 148 14.14 -10.00 22.88
CA TRP A 148 14.54 -8.63 23.22
C TRP A 148 13.87 -8.12 24.51
N GLY A 149 12.56 -8.32 24.65
CA GLY A 149 11.82 -7.92 25.85
C GLY A 149 12.19 -8.69 27.12
N LYS A 150 12.79 -9.88 27.02
CA LYS A 150 13.23 -10.70 28.16
C LYS A 150 14.63 -10.32 28.65
N GLU A 151 15.54 -9.96 27.74
CA GLU A 151 16.92 -9.61 28.11
C GLU A 151 16.99 -8.29 28.89
N GLU A 152 16.18 -7.29 28.53
CA GLU A 152 16.10 -6.01 29.28
C GLU A 152 15.65 -6.24 30.74
N LYS A 153 14.68 -7.14 30.95
CA LYS A 153 14.18 -7.51 32.28
C LYS A 153 15.21 -8.29 33.11
N ALA A 154 16.04 -9.11 32.48
CA ALA A 154 17.06 -9.91 33.16
C ALA A 154 18.30 -9.09 33.54
N VAL A 155 18.67 -8.09 32.73
CA VAL A 155 19.77 -7.15 33.03
C VAL A 155 19.37 -6.18 34.13
N ALA A 156 18.12 -5.69 34.15
CA ALA A 156 17.60 -4.85 35.23
C ALA A 156 17.58 -5.56 36.61
N ASN A 157 17.42 -6.88 36.64
CA ASN A 157 17.40 -7.67 37.88
C ASN A 157 18.81 -8.10 38.37
N LYS A 158 19.88 -7.76 37.62
CA LYS A 158 21.28 -8.10 37.94
C LYS A 158 22.14 -6.86 38.26
N GLN A 159 21.55 -5.75 38.70
CA GLN A 159 22.32 -4.70 39.37
C GLN A 159 22.40 -5.00 40.88
N PRO A 160 23.51 -5.58 41.39
CA PRO A 160 23.81 -5.53 42.80
C PRO A 160 24.21 -4.09 43.17
N SER A 161 23.50 -3.58 44.17
CA SER A 161 23.96 -2.55 45.10
C SER A 161 25.48 -2.60 45.30
N GLN A 162 26.14 -1.54 44.86
CA GLN A 162 27.37 -1.06 45.50
C GLN A 162 26.98 -0.36 46.80
#